data_AF-A0A832DD81-F1
#
_entry.id   AF-A0A832DD81-F1
#
_cell.length_a   1.000
_cell.length_b   1.000
_cell.length_c   1.000
_cell.angle_alpha   90.00
_cell.angle_beta   90.00
_cell.angle_gamma   90.00
#
_symmetry.space_group_name_H-M   'P 1'
#
loop_
_entity.id
_entity.type
_entity.pdbx_description
1 polymer ?
#
loop_
_entity_poly.entity_id
_entity_poly.type
_entity_poly.pdbx_seq_one_letter_code
_entity_poly.pdbx_strand_id
1 'polypeptide(L)'
;MKPVFNLKSGVGGYKTLFVNLVQDELGWWEPISIEIIPRTNRVLGIEFDWTVPIKPNARLRTVDLSQFYNEQLSRIFENEYLSPRSPFCSLSIPKQGIGGWCDFNLKPTIDDSGLRNLAAIREGIFTMPNGIPFLISTQANAPNVVFVSKWDNYPNSVTIPLSGRAKWCFLFMVGTTTHMQSRFVNWPY
;
A
#
# COMPACT_ATOMS: atom_id res chain seq x y z
N MET A 1 -9.06 -36.62 23.39
CA MET A 1 -9.08 -36.51 21.91
C MET A 1 -7.79 -35.78 21.51
N LYS A 2 -6.82 -36.45 20.89
CA LYS A 2 -5.57 -35.78 20.45
C LYS A 2 -5.91 -34.92 19.22
N PRO A 3 -5.59 -33.62 19.19
CA PRO A 3 -5.82 -32.84 17.98
C PRO A 3 -4.85 -33.31 16.90
N VAL A 4 -5.39 -33.95 15.86
CA VAL A 4 -4.63 -34.37 14.68
C VAL A 4 -4.58 -33.17 13.73
N PHE A 5 -3.50 -32.40 13.79
CA PHE A 5 -3.24 -31.33 12.83
C PHE A 5 -2.46 -31.89 11.64
N ASN A 6 -3.16 -32.17 10.54
CA ASN A 6 -2.54 -32.49 9.26
C ASN A 6 -2.19 -31.18 8.52
N LEU A 7 -0.99 -30.64 8.77
CA LEU A 7 -0.41 -29.63 7.89
C LEU A 7 0.11 -30.33 6.63
N LYS A 8 -0.63 -30.23 5.51
CA LYS A 8 -0.11 -30.69 4.21
C LYS A 8 1.10 -29.83 3.82
N SER A 9 2.25 -30.46 3.61
CA SER A 9 3.45 -29.79 3.14
C SER A 9 3.23 -29.17 1.76
N GLY A 10 3.51 -27.87 1.60
CA GLY A 10 3.59 -27.22 0.28
C GLY A 10 2.59 -26.09 0.02
N VAL A 11 1.57 -25.89 0.85
CA VAL A 11 0.63 -24.76 0.69
C VAL A 11 1.07 -23.61 1.59
N GLY A 12 1.65 -22.57 1.00
CA GLY A 12 2.03 -21.35 1.71
C GLY A 12 0.85 -20.54 2.26
N GLY A 13 1.17 -19.50 3.03
CA GLY A 13 0.25 -18.46 3.48
C GLY A 13 -0.07 -18.52 4.98
N TYR A 14 -0.92 -17.58 5.40
CA TYR A 14 -1.41 -17.48 6.77
C TYR A 14 -2.35 -18.64 7.12
N LYS A 15 -2.11 -19.27 8.26
CA LYS A 15 -2.99 -20.28 8.87
C LYS A 15 -3.28 -19.88 10.30
N THR A 16 -4.51 -20.11 10.74
CA THR A 16 -4.91 -19.90 12.13
C THR A 16 -5.21 -21.25 12.75
N LEU A 17 -4.57 -21.52 13.88
CA LEU A 17 -4.84 -22.68 14.73
C LEU A 17 -5.54 -22.18 15.98
N PHE A 18 -6.46 -22.96 16.53
CA PHE A 18 -7.07 -22.65 17.82
C PHE A 18 -6.47 -23.59 18.85
N VAL A 19 -5.96 -23.03 19.95
CA VAL A 19 -5.44 -23.81 21.07
C VAL A 19 -6.36 -23.60 22.26
N ASN A 20 -6.80 -24.69 22.88
CA ASN A 20 -7.58 -24.62 24.10
C ASN A 20 -6.62 -24.40 25.28
N LEU A 21 -6.76 -23.27 25.96
CA LEU A 21 -6.02 -22.90 27.15
C LEU A 21 -6.93 -23.02 28.36
N VAL A 22 -6.37 -23.50 29.48
CA VAL A 22 -7.07 -23.59 30.76
C VAL A 22 -6.19 -22.91 31.81
N GLN A 23 -6.79 -21.98 32.55
CA GLN A 23 -6.21 -21.34 33.73
C GLN A 23 -7.21 -21.41 34.87
N ASP A 24 -6.82 -22.12 35.93
CA ASP A 24 -7.68 -22.45 37.07
C ASP A 24 -9.01 -23.10 36.61
N GLU A 25 -10.15 -22.48 36.89
CA GLU A 25 -11.48 -22.98 36.47
C GLU A 25 -11.94 -22.44 35.10
N LEU A 26 -11.14 -21.61 34.42
CA LEU A 26 -11.50 -20.99 33.15
C LEU A 26 -10.78 -21.65 31.98
N GLY A 27 -11.54 -22.04 30.95
CA GLY A 27 -11.02 -22.53 29.68
C GLY A 27 -11.46 -21.67 28.51
N TRP A 28 -10.54 -21.31 27.61
CA TRP A 28 -10.85 -20.57 26.38
C TRP A 28 -10.04 -21.08 25.19
N TRP A 29 -10.50 -20.77 23.97
CA TRP A 29 -9.75 -21.04 22.75
C TRP A 29 -9.01 -19.79 22.31
N GLU A 30 -7.68 -19.86 22.18
CA GLU A 30 -6.84 -18.78 21.68
C GLU A 30 -6.43 -19.03 20.22
N PRO A 31 -6.65 -18.07 19.31
CA PRO A 31 -6.18 -18.19 17.93
C PRO A 31 -4.69 -17.89 17.84
N ILE A 32 -3.91 -18.87 17.42
CA ILE A 32 -2.49 -18.72 17.07
C ILE A 32 -2.39 -18.61 15.55
N SER A 33 -1.95 -17.44 15.09
CA SER A 33 -1.68 -17.20 13.67
C SER A 33 -0.25 -17.60 13.34
N ILE A 34 -0.08 -18.48 12.36
CA ILE A 34 1.22 -18.88 11.83
C ILE A 34 1.29 -18.52 10.35
N GLU A 35 2.44 -18.03 9.90
CA GLU A 35 2.71 -17.82 8.49
C GLU A 35 3.57 -18.97 7.96
N ILE A 36 3.02 -19.77 7.05
CA ILE A 36 3.77 -20.83 6.39
C ILE A 36 4.41 -20.22 5.15
N ILE A 37 5.70 -19.97 5.23
CA ILE A 37 6.49 -19.49 4.09
C ILE A 37 6.92 -20.73 3.27
N PRO A 38 6.32 -20.97 2.10
CA PRO A 38 6.69 -22.12 1.28
C PRO A 38 8.14 -21.95 0.81
N ARG A 39 8.94 -23.02 0.89
CA ARG A 39 10.27 -23.08 0.25
C ARG A 39 10.14 -23.21 -1.27
N THR A 40 9.34 -22.38 -1.91
CA THR A 40 9.34 -22.24 -3.37
C THR A 40 10.39 -21.21 -3.72
N ASN A 41 11.40 -21.61 -4.49
CA ASN A 41 12.46 -20.79 -5.08
C ASN A 41 12.47 -19.37 -4.52
N ARG A 42 13.18 -19.18 -3.41
CA ARG A 42 13.69 -17.87 -3.06
C ARG A 42 14.38 -17.42 -4.33
N VAL A 43 13.72 -16.58 -5.15
CA VAL A 43 14.46 -15.68 -6.01
C VAL A 43 15.44 -15.10 -5.01
N LEU A 44 16.73 -15.36 -5.20
CA LEU A 44 17.79 -14.66 -4.50
C LEU A 44 17.70 -13.20 -4.98
N GLY A 45 16.55 -12.58 -4.76
CA GLY A 45 16.31 -11.16 -4.83
C GLY A 45 17.08 -10.68 -3.64
N ILE A 46 18.26 -10.20 -3.95
CA ILE A 46 19.15 -9.48 -3.05
C ILE A 46 18.26 -8.43 -2.39
N GLU A 47 17.67 -8.65 -1.22
CA GLU A 47 16.75 -7.68 -0.64
C GLU A 47 17.43 -6.32 -0.59
N PHE A 48 16.75 -5.27 -1.07
CA PHE A 48 17.32 -3.94 -1.01
C PHE A 48 17.29 -3.48 0.44
N ASP A 49 18.47 -3.36 1.05
CA ASP A 49 18.59 -2.85 2.41
C ASP A 49 18.37 -1.34 2.42
N TRP A 50 17.22 -0.92 2.93
CA TRP A 50 16.81 0.48 3.02
C TRP A 50 17.63 1.31 4.01
N THR A 51 18.33 0.66 4.94
CA THR A 51 19.10 1.32 6.00
C THR A 51 20.49 1.77 5.52
N VAL A 52 20.98 1.18 4.43
CA VAL A 52 22.31 1.47 3.89
C VAL A 52 22.21 2.59 2.86
N PRO A 53 23.01 3.67 3.00
CA PRO A 53 23.08 4.71 1.99
C PRO A 53 23.55 4.16 0.64
N ILE A 54 22.99 4.71 -0.44
CA ILE A 54 23.38 4.31 -1.80
C ILE A 54 24.85 4.67 -2.04
N LYS A 55 25.56 3.74 -2.70
CA LYS A 55 26.96 3.93 -3.09
C LYS A 55 27.10 5.18 -3.97
N PRO A 56 28.15 6.01 -3.78
CA PRO A 56 28.33 7.25 -4.54
C PRO A 56 28.34 7.08 -6.07
N ASN A 57 28.79 5.93 -6.56
CA ASN A 57 28.89 5.64 -7.99
C ASN A 57 27.65 4.92 -8.57
N ALA A 58 26.57 4.80 -7.80
CA ALA A 58 25.33 4.20 -8.30
C ALA A 58 24.66 5.13 -9.32
N ARG A 59 24.25 4.57 -10.46
CA ARG A 59 23.48 5.30 -11.46
C ARG A 59 22.00 5.26 -11.08
N LEU A 60 21.47 6.39 -10.65
CA LEU A 60 20.06 6.58 -10.33
C LEU A 60 19.42 7.44 -11.41
N ARG A 61 18.21 7.08 -11.84
CA ARG A 61 17.44 7.82 -12.83
C ARG A 61 16.02 7.98 -12.34
N THR A 62 15.56 9.22 -12.24
CA THR A 62 14.16 9.53 -11.98
C THR A 62 13.34 9.37 -13.26
N VAL A 63 12.04 9.10 -13.10
CA VAL A 63 11.09 8.99 -14.21
C VAL A 63 10.06 10.09 -14.03
N ASP A 64 9.83 10.87 -15.08
CA ASP A 64 8.79 11.89 -15.06
C ASP A 64 7.42 11.27 -15.31
N LEU A 65 6.53 11.46 -14.33
CA LEU A 65 5.16 11.00 -14.33
C LEU A 65 4.16 12.12 -14.65
N SER A 66 4.62 13.34 -14.93
CA SER A 66 3.80 14.53 -15.20
C SER A 66 2.65 14.28 -16.19
N GLN A 67 2.95 13.58 -17.29
CA GLN A 67 1.97 13.23 -18.33
C GLN A 67 0.89 12.24 -17.89
N PHE A 68 1.11 11.51 -16.79
CA PHE A 68 0.18 10.48 -16.29
C PHE A 68 -0.64 10.95 -15.09
N TYR A 69 -0.32 12.12 -14.51
CA TYR A 69 -1.06 12.64 -13.36
C TYR A 69 -2.53 12.88 -13.72
N ASN A 70 -3.42 12.37 -12.86
CA ASN A 70 -4.86 12.47 -13.06
C ASN A 70 -5.56 13.27 -11.95
N GLU A 71 -4.87 13.57 -10.83
CA GLU A 71 -5.45 14.36 -9.74
C GLU A 71 -4.35 14.97 -8.84
N GLN A 72 -4.78 15.81 -7.91
CA GLN A 72 -4.02 16.30 -6.76
C GLN A 72 -4.12 15.37 -5.55
N LEU A 73 -3.01 15.07 -4.90
CA LEU A 73 -2.94 14.20 -3.72
C LEU A 73 -3.85 14.69 -2.58
N SER A 74 -3.92 16.00 -2.37
CA SER A 74 -4.74 16.62 -1.32
C SER A 74 -6.23 16.30 -1.44
N ARG A 75 -6.70 15.92 -2.64
CA ARG A 75 -8.11 15.66 -2.94
C ARG A 75 -8.56 14.23 -2.69
N ILE A 76 -7.67 13.36 -2.21
CA ILE A 76 -7.98 11.94 -1.97
C ILE A 76 -9.22 11.71 -1.08
N PHE A 77 -9.47 12.59 -0.10
CA PHE A 77 -10.64 12.56 0.78
C PHE A 77 -11.66 13.67 0.49
N GLU A 78 -11.47 14.41 -0.60
CA GLU A 78 -12.42 15.43 -1.09
C GLU A 78 -13.38 14.85 -2.14
N ASN A 79 -12.98 13.76 -2.79
CA ASN A 79 -13.76 13.12 -3.83
C ASN A 79 -14.84 12.19 -3.27
N GLU A 80 -15.93 12.04 -4.04
CA GLU A 80 -17.04 11.15 -3.69
C GLU A 80 -16.90 9.79 -4.40
N TYR A 81 -16.61 8.75 -3.62
CA TYR A 81 -16.51 7.36 -4.01
C TYR A 81 -17.87 6.67 -3.88
N LEU A 82 -18.68 6.81 -4.93
CA LEU A 82 -20.08 6.36 -4.94
C LEU A 82 -20.25 4.96 -5.55
N SER A 83 -19.36 4.53 -6.45
CA SER A 83 -19.47 3.26 -7.15
C SER A 83 -18.09 2.62 -7.41
N PRO A 84 -17.99 1.28 -7.42
CA PRO A 84 -19.07 0.32 -7.22
C PRO A 84 -19.46 0.19 -5.74
N ARG A 85 -20.76 -0.04 -5.48
CA ARG A 85 -21.27 -0.38 -4.14
C ARG A 85 -22.05 -1.67 -4.18
N SER A 86 -22.06 -2.38 -3.05
CA SER A 86 -22.88 -3.58 -2.89
C SER A 86 -24.35 -3.24 -3.15
N PRO A 87 -25.07 -4.03 -3.97
CA PRO A 87 -26.51 -3.87 -4.13
C PRO A 87 -27.30 -4.32 -2.90
N PHE A 88 -26.64 -4.96 -1.93
CA PHE A 88 -27.24 -5.45 -0.68
C PHE A 88 -26.99 -4.49 0.48
N CYS A 89 -27.86 -4.54 1.49
CA CYS A 89 -27.69 -3.77 2.72
C CYS A 89 -26.35 -4.10 3.39
N SER A 90 -25.48 -3.11 3.52
CA SER A 90 -24.19 -3.24 4.19
C SER A 90 -23.84 -1.96 4.94
N LEU A 91 -23.02 -2.09 5.99
CA LEU A 91 -22.33 -0.95 6.59
C LEU A 91 -21.30 -0.43 5.58
N SER A 92 -21.75 0.50 4.74
CA SER A 92 -20.95 1.04 3.65
C SER A 92 -19.94 2.07 4.14
N ILE A 93 -18.79 2.14 3.45
CA ILE A 93 -17.79 3.19 3.67
C ILE A 93 -18.43 4.56 3.34
N PRO A 94 -18.13 5.62 4.11
CA PRO A 94 -18.58 6.97 3.78
C PRO A 94 -18.16 7.39 2.36
N LYS A 95 -18.87 8.36 1.78
CA LYS A 95 -18.66 8.77 0.39
C LYS A 95 -17.25 9.33 0.15
N GLN A 96 -16.59 9.89 1.15
CA GLN A 96 -15.22 10.39 1.05
C GLN A 96 -14.13 9.30 1.08
N GLY A 97 -14.51 8.02 1.13
CA GLY A 97 -13.58 6.88 1.04
C GLY A 97 -12.81 6.56 2.33
N ILE A 98 -13.10 7.26 3.43
CA ILE A 98 -12.51 7.05 4.76
C ILE A 98 -13.56 7.24 5.86
N GLY A 99 -13.36 6.58 6.99
CA GLY A 99 -14.26 6.60 8.14
C GLY A 99 -14.96 5.26 8.36
N GLY A 100 -15.87 5.24 9.33
CA GLY A 100 -16.64 4.06 9.72
C GLY A 100 -18.04 4.44 10.19
N TRP A 101 -18.77 3.47 10.72
CA TRP A 101 -20.13 3.70 11.24
C TRP A 101 -20.15 4.74 12.38
N CYS A 102 -19.20 4.67 13.31
CA CYS A 102 -19.11 5.60 14.43
C CYS A 102 -18.48 6.95 14.05
N ASP A 103 -17.71 6.99 12.95
CA ASP A 103 -16.91 8.14 12.53
C ASP A 103 -17.19 8.50 11.06
N PHE A 104 -18.47 8.71 10.74
CA PHE A 104 -18.91 8.95 9.37
C PHE A 104 -18.39 10.27 8.77
N ASN A 105 -18.12 11.27 9.62
CA ASN A 105 -17.64 12.60 9.20
C ASN A 105 -16.11 12.74 9.20
N LEU A 106 -15.37 11.63 9.38
CA LEU A 106 -13.91 11.67 9.34
C LEU A 106 -13.45 12.16 7.97
N LYS A 107 -12.68 13.25 7.98
CA LYS A 107 -12.12 13.87 6.77
C LYS A 107 -10.74 14.45 7.08
N PRO A 108 -9.68 13.64 6.96
CA PRO A 108 -8.32 14.12 7.20
C PRO A 108 -7.91 15.15 6.14
N THR A 109 -7.30 16.24 6.58
CA THR A 109 -6.67 17.20 5.67
C THR A 109 -5.32 16.67 5.23
N ILE A 110 -5.11 16.56 3.92
CA ILE A 110 -3.82 16.18 3.34
C ILE A 110 -3.12 17.44 2.83
N ASP A 111 -1.96 17.73 3.42
CA ASP A 111 -1.09 18.84 3.04
C ASP A 111 0.25 18.30 2.53
N ASP A 112 0.52 18.50 1.23
CA ASP A 112 1.75 18.08 0.57
C ASP A 112 2.77 19.24 0.40
N SER A 113 2.47 20.43 0.95
CA SER A 113 3.28 21.65 0.79
C SER A 113 4.72 21.46 1.27
N GLY A 114 4.93 20.80 2.42
CA GLY A 114 6.27 20.51 2.95
C GLY A 114 7.11 19.68 2.00
N LEU A 115 6.52 18.64 1.38
CA LEU A 115 7.20 17.79 0.40
C LEU A 115 7.54 18.58 -0.87
N ARG A 116 6.61 19.40 -1.36
CA ARG A 116 6.81 20.24 -2.54
C ARG A 116 7.91 21.29 -2.31
N ASN A 117 7.93 21.92 -1.14
CA ASN A 117 8.94 22.91 -0.78
C ASN A 117 10.34 22.27 -0.72
N LEU A 118 10.47 21.08 -0.12
CA LEU A 118 11.74 20.34 -0.09
C LEU A 118 12.22 19.96 -1.50
N ALA A 119 11.31 19.54 -2.36
CA ALA A 119 11.62 19.23 -3.76
C ALA A 119 12.00 20.49 -4.56
N ALA A 120 11.33 21.63 -4.32
CA ALA A 120 11.56 22.89 -5.01
C ALA A 120 12.98 23.44 -4.83
N ILE A 121 13.61 23.19 -3.66
CA ILE A 121 15.01 23.57 -3.40
C ILE A 121 15.97 22.89 -4.39
N ARG A 122 15.60 21.73 -4.94
CA ARG A 122 16.43 20.92 -5.85
C ARG A 122 15.72 20.60 -7.15
N GLU A 123 15.08 21.61 -7.76
CA GLU A 123 14.47 21.50 -9.10
C GLU A 123 13.46 20.33 -9.23
N GLY A 124 12.69 20.08 -8.17
CA GLY A 124 11.69 19.00 -8.11
C GLY A 124 12.24 17.66 -7.62
N ILE A 125 13.51 17.57 -7.21
CA ILE A 125 14.11 16.32 -6.72
C ILE A 125 14.02 16.25 -5.19
N PHE A 126 13.16 15.37 -4.69
CA PHE A 126 13.17 14.96 -3.30
C PHE A 126 14.14 13.80 -3.10
N THR A 127 15.13 13.94 -2.21
CA THR A 127 16.11 12.87 -1.93
C THR A 127 15.85 12.31 -0.54
N MET A 128 15.64 10.98 -0.45
CA MET A 128 15.50 10.30 0.83
C MET A 128 16.82 10.27 1.62
N PRO A 129 16.80 10.02 2.94
CA PRO A 129 18.02 9.93 3.76
C PRO A 129 19.05 8.90 3.25
N ASN A 130 18.59 7.83 2.60
CA ASN A 130 19.45 6.81 2.00
C ASN A 130 19.99 7.19 0.60
N GLY A 131 19.65 8.37 0.08
CA GLY A 131 20.14 8.89 -1.20
C GLY A 131 19.29 8.56 -2.43
N ILE A 132 18.12 7.92 -2.29
CA ILE A 132 17.21 7.66 -3.42
C ILE A 132 16.50 8.96 -3.83
N PRO A 133 16.60 9.40 -5.10
CA PRO A 133 15.89 10.57 -5.60
C PRO A 133 14.50 10.19 -6.14
N PHE A 134 13.53 11.07 -5.89
CA PHE A 134 12.19 11.05 -6.47
C PHE A 134 11.89 12.40 -7.11
N LEU A 135 11.26 12.38 -8.27
CA LEU A 135 10.79 13.59 -8.93
C LEU A 135 9.38 13.91 -8.42
N ILE A 136 9.21 15.09 -7.83
CA ILE A 136 7.96 15.57 -7.23
C ILE A 136 7.55 16.86 -7.93
N SER A 137 6.26 16.97 -8.28
CA SER A 137 5.70 18.20 -8.84
C SER A 137 5.76 19.33 -7.81
N THR A 138 6.43 20.44 -8.16
CA THR A 138 6.60 21.60 -7.26
C THR A 138 5.51 22.64 -7.41
N GLN A 139 4.67 22.54 -8.45
CA GLN A 139 3.60 23.50 -8.72
C GLN A 139 2.45 23.34 -7.72
N ALA A 140 2.17 24.41 -6.97
CA ALA A 140 1.03 24.45 -6.06
C ALA A 140 -0.29 24.22 -6.83
N ASN A 141 -1.20 23.43 -6.25
CA ASN A 141 -2.51 23.09 -6.81
C ASN A 141 -2.48 22.41 -8.19
N ALA A 142 -1.33 21.91 -8.64
CA ALA A 142 -1.23 21.12 -9.86
C ALA A 142 -1.33 19.61 -9.55
N PRO A 143 -1.86 18.80 -10.49
CA PRO A 143 -1.83 17.35 -10.37
C PRO A 143 -0.42 16.84 -10.08
N ASN A 144 -0.33 15.90 -9.15
CA ASN A 144 0.95 15.37 -8.65
C ASN A 144 0.91 13.88 -8.33
N VAL A 145 -0.19 13.21 -8.64
CA VAL A 145 -0.37 11.78 -8.36
C VAL A 145 -1.09 11.10 -9.51
N VAL A 146 -0.73 9.84 -9.72
CA VAL A 146 -1.42 8.91 -10.62
C VAL A 146 -2.27 8.01 -9.74
N PHE A 147 -3.55 8.36 -9.55
CA PHE A 147 -4.45 7.50 -8.79
C PHE A 147 -4.87 6.29 -9.62
N VAL A 148 -4.87 5.14 -8.95
CA VAL A 148 -5.41 3.88 -9.40
C VAL A 148 -6.40 3.43 -8.33
N SER A 149 -7.62 3.09 -8.72
CA SER A 149 -8.67 2.75 -7.76
C SER A 149 -9.56 1.63 -8.27
N LYS A 150 -10.17 0.90 -7.33
CA LYS A 150 -11.29 0.00 -7.60
C LYS A 150 -12.64 0.73 -7.60
N TRP A 151 -12.66 1.97 -7.11
CA TRP A 151 -13.78 2.89 -7.30
C TRP A 151 -13.72 3.49 -8.71
N ASP A 152 -14.89 3.80 -9.26
CA ASP A 152 -15.05 4.27 -10.65
C ASP A 152 -14.49 5.69 -10.88
N ASN A 153 -14.02 6.37 -9.83
CA ASN A 153 -13.37 7.67 -9.90
C ASN A 153 -12.06 7.67 -10.70
N TYR A 154 -11.37 6.53 -10.76
CA TYR A 154 -10.04 6.40 -11.37
C TYR A 154 -9.88 5.07 -12.10
N PRO A 155 -8.92 4.95 -13.04
CA PRO A 155 -8.66 3.68 -13.71
C PRO A 155 -8.24 2.58 -12.72
N ASN A 156 -8.63 1.34 -13.04
CA ASN A 156 -8.27 0.13 -12.27
C ASN A 156 -6.77 -0.21 -12.33
N SER A 157 -6.06 0.31 -13.33
CA SER A 157 -4.64 0.10 -13.56
C SER A 157 -4.10 1.16 -14.52
N VAL A 158 -2.82 1.51 -14.39
CA VAL A 158 -2.10 2.39 -15.32
C VAL A 158 -0.81 1.70 -15.77
N THR A 159 -0.46 1.85 -17.04
CA THR A 159 0.81 1.35 -17.59
C THR A 159 1.72 2.52 -17.92
N ILE A 160 2.89 2.56 -17.27
CA ILE A 160 3.92 3.58 -17.50
C ILE A 160 5.07 2.91 -18.25
N PRO A 161 5.38 3.32 -19.50
CA PRO A 161 6.46 2.73 -20.27
C PRO A 161 7.81 3.14 -19.68
N LEU A 162 8.67 2.15 -19.43
CA LEU A 162 10.04 2.36 -18.95
C LEU A 162 11.04 1.86 -20.01
N SER A 163 12.16 2.57 -20.14
CA SER A 163 13.24 2.22 -21.08
C SER A 163 14.57 1.98 -20.36
N GLY A 164 15.40 1.06 -20.84
CA GLY A 164 16.75 0.82 -20.32
C GLY A 164 16.87 -0.43 -19.44
N ARG A 165 17.91 -0.49 -18.61
CA ARG A 165 18.21 -1.62 -17.70
C ARG A 165 18.45 -1.10 -16.29
N ALA A 166 17.76 -1.67 -15.32
CA ALA A 166 17.93 -1.36 -13.89
C ALA A 166 17.89 -2.64 -13.06
N LYS A 167 18.58 -2.62 -11.92
CA LYS A 167 18.50 -3.70 -10.91
C LYS A 167 17.29 -3.52 -9.98
N TRP A 168 16.87 -2.28 -9.77
CA TRP A 168 15.85 -1.88 -8.81
C TRP A 168 14.90 -0.86 -9.45
N CYS A 169 13.64 -0.93 -9.06
CA CYS A 169 12.63 0.08 -9.34
C CYS A 169 12.03 0.51 -8.00
N PHE A 170 12.05 1.81 -7.71
CA PHE A 170 11.51 2.37 -6.49
C PHE A 170 10.27 3.19 -6.83
N LEU A 171 9.20 2.95 -6.08
CA LEU A 171 7.92 3.64 -6.25
C LEU A 171 7.66 4.46 -5.00
N PHE A 172 7.40 5.75 -5.17
CA PHE A 172 6.89 6.58 -4.09
C PHE A 172 5.38 6.44 -4.06
N MET A 173 4.89 5.56 -3.17
CA MET A 173 3.48 5.19 -3.13
C MET A 173 2.78 5.85 -1.97
N VAL A 174 1.59 6.35 -2.25
CA VAL A 174 0.60 6.77 -1.26
C VAL A 174 -0.68 6.02 -1.57
N GLY A 175 -1.37 5.58 -0.53
CA GLY A 175 -2.59 4.82 -0.68
C GLY A 175 -3.38 4.83 0.61
N THR A 176 -4.68 4.60 0.46
CA THR A 176 -5.61 4.47 1.56
C THR A 176 -6.26 3.11 1.46
N THR A 177 -6.52 2.51 2.62
CA THR A 177 -7.22 1.24 2.72
C THR A 177 -8.07 1.27 3.97
N THR A 178 -9.16 0.51 3.96
CA THR A 178 -9.99 0.38 5.16
C THR A 178 -9.49 -0.80 5.99
N HIS A 179 -9.63 -0.72 7.32
CA HIS A 179 -9.17 -1.76 8.23
C HIS A 179 -9.77 -3.15 7.90
N MET A 180 -11.03 -3.17 7.45
CA MET A 180 -11.73 -4.38 7.01
C MET A 180 -11.25 -4.94 5.67
N GLN A 181 -10.37 -4.23 4.94
CA GLN A 181 -9.77 -4.65 3.68
C GLN A 181 -8.26 -4.93 3.83
N SER A 182 -7.73 -4.82 5.04
CA SER A 182 -6.35 -5.20 5.34
C SER A 182 -6.22 -6.71 5.56
N ARG A 183 -5.03 -7.28 5.31
CA ARG A 183 -4.70 -8.70 5.53
C ARG A 183 -5.45 -9.71 4.65
N PHE A 184 -6.14 -9.26 3.60
CA PHE A 184 -6.61 -10.15 2.54
C PHE A 184 -5.49 -10.36 1.51
N VAL A 185 -5.21 -11.63 1.18
CA VAL A 185 -4.36 -11.95 0.04
C VAL A 185 -5.16 -11.59 -1.21
N ASN A 186 -4.69 -10.63 -2.00
CA ASN A 186 -5.21 -10.42 -3.35
C ASN A 186 -4.86 -11.66 -4.18
N TRP A 187 -5.77 -12.63 -4.20
CA TRP A 187 -5.67 -13.79 -5.08
C TRP A 187 -5.85 -13.32 -6.53
N PRO A 188 -5.00 -13.74 -7.48
CA PRO A 188 -5.25 -13.45 -8.88
C PRO A 188 -6.41 -14.33 -9.34
N TYR A 189 -7.51 -13.69 -9.74
CA TYR A 189 -8.44 -14.30 -10.68
C TYR A 189 -7.86 -14.21 -12.09
#